data_AF-A0AAF1C1P2-F1
#
_entry.id   AF-A0AAF1C1P2-F1
#
_cell.length_a   1.000
_cell.length_b   1.000
_cell.length_c   1.000
_cell.angle_alpha   90.00
_cell.angle_beta   90.00
_cell.angle_gamma   90.00
#
_symmetry.space_group_name_H-M   'P 1'
#
loop_
_entity.id
_entity.type
_entity.pdbx_description
1 polymer ?
#
loop_
_entity_poly.entity_id
_entity_poly.type
_entity_poly.pdbx_seq_one_letter_code
_entity_poly.pdbx_strand_id
1 'polypeptide(L)'
;MGKIWELDFYSRPIIDENNKKRWEILICESPTTIDTDTSQLFRYSQFCANTEVNSITLQNAIATAIEKAGETPSKIRFFRRQMNNMILKGCEDAGIPALASRHTYTLNQWLEERMTSFYPLQEGYDDKATIAASVQYPQTNPVNLPDALKGDKKDKWALVSLNGKDLEEMPEWDIGFREAFPLKIANISPDTKIPGLIIFSSRALPLAGWMSGLELGYLRLDRGKFPSICLETGVSDSWILVNLTDKNTLSEAEGFENTKKQANGVHFLAIQSSPESQSFEAFWLLLEQSSNNN
;
A
#
# COMPACT_ATOMS: atom_id res chain seq x y z
N MET A 1 14.56 8.08 -10.14
CA MET A 1 13.08 8.06 -9.94
C MET A 1 12.78 9.12 -8.89
N GLY A 2 11.76 9.96 -9.08
CA GLY A 2 11.43 11.00 -8.09
C GLY A 2 10.85 10.40 -6.81
N LYS A 3 10.89 11.13 -5.69
CA LYS A 3 10.26 10.68 -4.44
C LYS A 3 8.76 10.50 -4.62
N ILE A 4 8.18 9.62 -3.83
CA ILE A 4 6.74 9.40 -3.72
C ILE A 4 6.35 9.87 -2.33
N TRP A 5 5.26 10.64 -2.23
CA TRP A 5 4.70 11.02 -0.93
C TRP A 5 3.38 10.29 -0.68
N GLU A 6 3.03 10.18 0.59
CA GLU A 6 1.78 9.64 1.10
C GLU A 6 1.04 10.76 1.82
N LEU A 7 -0.26 10.92 1.59
CA LEU A 7 -1.08 12.02 2.10
C LEU A 7 -2.32 11.51 2.83
N ASP A 8 -2.56 12.05 4.02
CA ASP A 8 -3.86 12.02 4.70
C ASP A 8 -4.37 13.45 4.90
N PHE A 9 -5.65 13.70 4.60
CA PHE A 9 -6.34 14.93 4.98
C PHE A 9 -7.69 14.56 5.59
N TYR A 10 -7.76 14.47 6.91
CA TYR A 10 -8.94 13.97 7.59
C TYR A 10 -9.12 14.52 9.01
N SER A 11 -10.32 14.39 9.57
CA SER A 11 -10.60 14.78 10.95
C SER A 11 -9.83 13.92 11.96
N ARG A 12 -9.47 14.50 13.10
CA ARG A 12 -8.77 13.87 14.22
C ARG A 12 -9.68 13.75 15.45
N PRO A 13 -9.36 12.87 16.43
CA PRO A 13 -10.09 12.76 17.69
C PRO A 13 -9.82 13.95 18.63
N ILE A 14 -9.85 15.16 18.08
CA ILE A 14 -9.58 16.42 18.77
C ILE A 14 -10.71 17.37 18.41
N ILE A 15 -11.32 17.98 19.41
CA ILE A 15 -12.32 19.04 19.26
C ILE A 15 -11.72 20.40 19.60
N ASP A 16 -12.21 21.45 18.94
CA ASP A 16 -11.89 22.83 19.29
C ASP A 16 -12.80 23.37 20.42
N GLU A 17 -12.55 24.62 20.82
CA GLU A 17 -13.32 25.36 21.83
C GLU A 17 -14.83 25.44 21.52
N ASN A 18 -15.22 25.28 20.24
CA ASN A 18 -16.60 25.29 19.78
C ASN A 18 -17.18 23.88 19.61
N ASN A 19 -16.51 22.86 20.14
CA ASN A 19 -16.90 21.45 20.04
C ASN A 19 -16.97 20.94 18.58
N LYS A 20 -16.14 21.49 17.69
CA LYS A 20 -16.01 21.04 16.29
C LYS A 20 -14.74 20.21 16.13
N LYS A 21 -14.81 19.18 15.27
CA LYS A 21 -13.65 18.35 14.95
C LYS A 21 -12.54 19.17 14.31
N ARG A 22 -11.32 19.00 14.81
CA ARG A 22 -10.08 19.47 14.18
C ARG A 22 -9.71 18.55 13.03
N TRP A 23 -9.20 19.15 11.97
CA TRP A 23 -8.70 18.44 10.79
C TRP A 23 -7.20 18.58 10.72
N GLU A 24 -6.57 17.63 10.06
CA GLU A 24 -5.12 17.65 9.89
C GLU A 24 -4.74 17.11 8.53
N ILE A 25 -3.75 17.76 7.94
CA ILE A 25 -3.02 17.32 6.76
C ILE A 25 -1.73 16.66 7.25
N LEU A 26 -1.52 15.40 6.87
CA LEU A 26 -0.27 14.67 7.07
C LEU A 26 0.31 14.31 5.71
N ILE A 27 1.58 14.64 5.49
CA ILE A 27 2.34 14.27 4.30
C ILE A 27 3.62 13.59 4.78
N CYS A 28 3.94 12.42 4.24
CA CYS A 28 5.24 11.80 4.49
C CYS A 28 5.82 11.17 3.23
N GLU A 29 7.13 10.97 3.22
CA GLU A 29 7.80 10.26 2.15
C GLU A 29 7.52 8.75 2.22
N SER A 30 7.31 8.14 1.05
CA SER A 30 7.16 6.70 0.89
C SER A 30 8.52 6.07 0.60
N PRO A 31 8.93 5.02 1.34
CA PRO A 31 10.10 4.25 0.99
C PRO A 31 9.84 3.47 -0.30
N THR A 32 10.88 3.29 -1.11
CA THR A 32 10.78 2.56 -2.39
C THR A 32 11.75 1.38 -2.48
N THR A 33 12.62 1.23 -1.48
CA THR A 33 13.60 0.16 -1.38
C THR A 33 13.59 -0.45 0.03
N ILE A 34 14.06 -1.68 0.15
CA ILE A 34 14.03 -2.42 1.42
C ILE A 34 15.04 -1.88 2.46
N ASP A 35 16.11 -1.23 2.00
CA ASP A 35 17.21 -0.68 2.78
C ASP A 35 17.00 0.79 3.18
N THR A 36 15.86 1.40 2.81
CA THR A 36 15.55 2.79 3.18
C THR A 36 15.50 2.97 4.70
N ASP A 37 16.22 3.97 5.24
CA ASP A 37 16.06 4.33 6.65
C ASP A 37 14.81 5.17 6.88
N THR A 38 13.77 4.53 7.42
CA THR A 38 12.51 5.17 7.79
C THR A 38 12.62 6.35 8.74
N SER A 39 13.72 6.46 9.52
CA SER A 39 13.91 7.58 10.47
C SER A 39 14.21 8.91 9.77
N GLN A 40 14.67 8.85 8.52
CA GLN A 40 15.08 10.01 7.72
C GLN A 40 14.00 10.45 6.72
N LEU A 41 12.90 9.71 6.62
CA LEU A 41 11.81 10.03 5.69
C LEU A 41 11.17 11.36 6.08
N PHE A 42 10.97 12.21 5.08
CA PHE A 42 10.30 13.49 5.29
C PHE A 42 8.89 13.30 5.88
N ARG A 43 8.53 14.15 6.85
CA ARG A 43 7.20 14.19 7.49
C ARG A 43 6.76 15.64 7.68
N TYR A 44 5.52 15.92 7.32
CA TYR A 44 4.87 17.23 7.46
C TYR A 44 3.47 17.07 8.04
N SER A 45 3.12 17.91 9.01
CA SER A 45 1.81 17.96 9.66
C SER A 45 1.33 19.40 9.73
N GLN A 46 0.04 19.60 9.46
CA GLN A 46 -0.63 20.89 9.61
C GLN A 46 -2.08 20.68 10.07
N PHE A 47 -2.43 21.21 11.24
CA PHE A 47 -3.82 21.31 11.67
C PHE A 47 -4.57 22.41 10.94
N CYS A 48 -5.86 22.20 10.71
CA CYS A 48 -6.77 23.21 10.19
C CYS A 48 -8.17 23.08 10.82
N ALA A 49 -8.94 24.16 10.77
CA ALA A 49 -10.33 24.18 11.16
C ALA A 49 -11.22 23.47 10.11
N ASN A 50 -12.43 23.09 10.52
CA ASN A 50 -13.40 22.45 9.63
C ASN A 50 -13.75 23.34 8.41
N THR A 51 -13.82 24.65 8.58
CA THR A 51 -14.08 25.63 7.51
C THR A 51 -12.95 25.74 6.48
N GLU A 52 -11.77 25.23 6.80
CA GLU A 52 -10.57 25.28 5.95
C GLU A 52 -10.38 23.99 5.16
N VAL A 53 -11.28 23.00 5.28
CA VAL A 53 -11.17 21.72 4.57
C VAL A 53 -11.59 21.90 3.11
N ASN A 54 -10.64 22.24 2.26
CA ASN A 54 -10.83 22.43 0.82
C ASN A 54 -9.53 22.22 0.04
N SER A 55 -9.61 22.21 -1.29
CA SER A 55 -8.46 21.95 -2.18
C SER A 55 -7.40 23.06 -2.14
N ILE A 56 -7.78 24.32 -1.87
CA ILE A 56 -6.85 25.45 -1.79
C ILE A 56 -5.95 25.31 -0.56
N THR A 57 -6.54 24.96 0.59
CA THR A 57 -5.76 24.68 1.81
C THR A 57 -4.78 23.54 1.59
N LEU A 58 -5.22 22.46 0.92
CA LEU A 58 -4.35 21.34 0.59
C LEU A 58 -3.21 21.74 -0.36
N GLN A 59 -3.51 22.50 -1.42
CA GLN A 59 -2.50 23.01 -2.35
C GLN A 59 -1.42 23.81 -1.62
N ASN A 60 -1.81 24.74 -0.74
CA ASN A 60 -0.87 25.55 0.05
C ASN A 60 -0.03 24.70 1.01
N ALA A 61 -0.65 23.69 1.64
CA ALA A 61 0.05 22.76 2.52
C ALA A 61 1.09 21.93 1.74
N ILE A 62 0.75 21.46 0.53
CA ILE A 62 1.69 20.76 -0.36
C ILE A 62 2.84 21.68 -0.76
N ALA A 63 2.57 22.93 -1.15
CA ALA A 63 3.62 23.89 -1.50
C ALA A 63 4.58 24.15 -0.32
N THR A 64 4.05 24.29 0.88
CA THR A 64 4.83 24.45 2.11
C THR A 64 5.66 23.19 2.42
N ALA A 65 5.08 22.01 2.21
CA ALA A 65 5.78 20.74 2.38
C ALA A 65 6.96 20.60 1.39
N ILE A 66 6.77 21.01 0.13
CA ILE A 66 7.84 21.03 -0.89
C ILE A 66 8.97 21.96 -0.49
N GLU A 67 8.65 23.18 -0.05
CA GLU A 67 9.65 24.14 0.42
C GLU A 67 10.47 23.57 1.59
N LYS A 68 9.81 22.89 2.53
CA LYS A 68 10.46 22.26 3.69
C LYS A 68 11.29 21.02 3.33
N ALA A 69 10.82 20.20 2.39
CA ALA A 69 11.54 19.02 1.92
C ALA A 69 12.74 19.41 1.05
N GLY A 70 12.69 20.57 0.39
CA GLY A 70 13.68 21.01 -0.59
C GLY A 70 13.57 20.28 -1.93
N GLU A 71 12.55 19.44 -2.11
CA GLU A 71 12.32 18.68 -3.33
C GLU A 71 10.82 18.47 -3.59
N THR A 72 10.46 18.37 -4.87
CA THR A 72 9.09 18.11 -5.32
C THR A 72 8.90 16.61 -5.54
N PRO A 73 7.87 15.96 -4.96
CA PRO A 73 7.59 14.56 -5.24
C PRO A 73 7.10 14.36 -6.67
N SER A 74 7.37 13.18 -7.21
CA SER A 74 6.88 12.77 -8.53
C SER A 74 5.39 12.41 -8.53
N LYS A 75 4.87 11.94 -7.40
CA LYS A 75 3.45 11.64 -7.19
C LYS A 75 3.10 11.60 -5.70
N ILE A 76 1.82 11.74 -5.40
CA ILE A 76 1.24 11.60 -4.06
C ILE A 76 0.25 10.42 -4.04
N ARG A 77 0.39 9.53 -3.07
CA ARG A 77 -0.55 8.44 -2.77
C ARG A 77 -1.46 8.82 -1.61
N PHE A 78 -2.72 8.42 -1.65
CA PHE A 78 -3.66 8.62 -0.54
C PHE A 78 -4.71 7.52 -0.49
N PHE A 79 -5.29 7.24 0.68
CA PHE A 79 -6.25 6.14 0.86
C PHE A 79 -7.69 6.59 1.20
N ARG A 80 -7.91 7.88 1.51
CA ARG A 80 -9.21 8.42 1.93
C ARG A 80 -10.19 8.58 0.75
N ARG A 81 -10.94 7.53 0.40
CA ARG A 81 -11.94 7.61 -0.69
C ARG A 81 -12.97 8.72 -0.52
N GLN A 82 -13.43 9.00 0.71
CA GLN A 82 -14.38 10.10 0.98
C GLN A 82 -13.83 11.48 0.61
N MET A 83 -12.52 11.66 0.66
CA MET A 83 -11.84 12.92 0.36
C MET A 83 -11.29 12.96 -1.07
N ASN A 84 -11.54 11.92 -1.89
CA ASN A 84 -10.91 11.69 -3.18
C ASN A 84 -10.97 12.92 -4.09
N ASN A 85 -12.16 13.47 -4.33
CA ASN A 85 -12.31 14.59 -5.27
C ASN A 85 -11.57 15.85 -4.80
N MET A 86 -11.59 16.12 -3.49
CA MET A 86 -10.88 17.28 -2.93
C MET A 86 -9.37 17.09 -2.96
N ILE A 87 -8.88 15.89 -2.61
CA ILE A 87 -7.44 15.57 -2.64
C ILE A 87 -6.91 15.62 -4.07
N LEU A 88 -7.59 14.97 -5.02
CA LEU A 88 -7.19 15.00 -6.43
C LEU A 88 -7.13 16.44 -6.94
N LYS A 89 -8.12 17.27 -6.59
CA LYS A 89 -8.12 18.67 -7.01
C LYS A 89 -6.96 19.47 -6.39
N GLY A 90 -6.72 19.33 -5.09
CA GLY A 90 -5.63 20.04 -4.42
C GLY A 90 -4.24 19.64 -4.92
N CYS A 91 -4.05 18.36 -5.27
CA CYS A 91 -2.80 17.88 -5.87
C CYS A 91 -2.64 18.34 -7.33
N GLU A 92 -3.72 18.31 -8.12
CA GLU A 92 -3.74 18.84 -9.50
C GLU A 92 -3.35 20.33 -9.50
N ASP A 93 -3.95 21.13 -8.61
CA ASP A 93 -3.66 22.56 -8.48
C ASP A 93 -2.21 22.81 -7.97
N ALA A 94 -1.62 21.85 -7.26
CA ALA A 94 -0.20 21.86 -6.88
C ALA A 94 0.73 21.35 -8.00
N GLY A 95 0.19 20.88 -9.13
CA GLY A 95 0.96 20.33 -10.25
C GLY A 95 1.54 18.94 -10.00
N ILE A 96 0.98 18.17 -9.06
CA ILE A 96 1.51 16.86 -8.66
C ILE A 96 0.46 15.77 -8.95
N PRO A 97 0.83 14.72 -9.72
CA PRO A 97 -0.05 13.58 -9.91
C PRO A 97 -0.42 12.92 -8.58
N ALA A 98 -1.72 12.64 -8.38
CA ALA A 98 -2.21 11.95 -7.20
C ALA A 98 -2.88 10.62 -7.57
N LEU A 99 -2.64 9.59 -6.77
CA LEU A 99 -3.18 8.25 -6.96
C LEU A 99 -3.85 7.77 -5.68
N ALA A 100 -5.09 7.34 -5.80
CA ALA A 100 -5.76 6.61 -4.74
C ALA A 100 -5.09 5.23 -4.60
N SER A 101 -4.48 4.97 -3.46
CA SER A 101 -3.63 3.79 -3.25
C SER A 101 -3.75 3.26 -1.82
N ARG A 102 -3.54 1.95 -1.67
CA ARG A 102 -3.33 1.29 -0.38
C ARG A 102 -1.85 1.24 0.02
N HIS A 103 -0.94 1.58 -0.89
CA HIS A 103 0.50 1.72 -0.62
C HIS A 103 0.80 3.03 0.11
N THR A 104 0.19 3.19 1.28
CA THR A 104 0.40 4.33 2.20
C THR A 104 0.89 3.82 3.56
N TYR A 105 1.88 2.91 3.53
CA TYR A 105 2.29 2.15 4.70
C TYR A 105 2.92 3.01 5.78
N THR A 106 3.77 3.96 5.38
CA THR A 106 4.48 4.86 6.30
C THR A 106 3.51 5.82 6.97
N LEU A 107 2.56 6.35 6.20
CA LEU A 107 1.51 7.23 6.69
C LEU A 107 0.60 6.51 7.67
N ASN A 108 0.23 5.26 7.40
CA ASN A 108 -0.61 4.47 8.29
C ASN A 108 0.12 4.16 9.61
N GLN A 109 1.39 3.77 9.55
CA GLN A 109 2.21 3.61 10.76
C GLN A 109 2.30 4.92 11.55
N TRP A 110 2.52 6.05 10.87
CA TRP A 110 2.58 7.35 11.53
C TRP A 110 1.24 7.77 12.14
N LEU A 111 0.12 7.45 11.49
CA LEU A 111 -1.22 7.65 12.05
C LEU A 111 -1.42 6.81 13.32
N GLU A 112 -1.01 5.55 13.32
CA GLU A 112 -1.06 4.68 14.51
C GLU A 112 -0.22 5.23 15.66
N GLU A 113 1.04 5.60 15.39
CA GLU A 113 1.91 6.29 16.36
C GLU A 113 1.21 7.51 16.96
N ARG A 114 0.63 8.37 16.12
CA ARG A 114 -0.06 9.58 16.57
C ARG A 114 -1.30 9.28 17.39
N MET A 115 -2.08 8.26 17.02
CA MET A 115 -3.26 7.82 17.76
C MET A 115 -2.91 7.32 19.17
N THR A 116 -1.76 6.69 19.35
CA THR A 116 -1.33 6.18 20.66
C THR A 116 -0.58 7.21 21.50
N SER A 117 0.31 8.00 20.90
CA SER A 117 1.28 8.81 21.67
C SER A 117 1.22 10.31 21.41
N PHE A 118 0.41 10.81 20.46
CA PHE A 118 0.34 12.24 20.16
C PHE A 118 -1.04 12.84 20.43
N TYR A 119 -2.11 12.33 19.79
CA TYR A 119 -3.46 12.89 19.93
C TYR A 119 -4.00 12.81 21.37
N PRO A 120 -3.79 11.73 22.14
CA PRO A 120 -4.25 11.66 23.54
C PRO A 120 -3.65 12.73 24.46
N LEU A 121 -2.54 13.34 24.05
CA LEU A 121 -1.87 14.41 24.78
C LEU A 121 -2.31 15.82 24.35
N GLN A 122 -3.16 15.92 23.32
CA GLN A 122 -3.63 17.22 22.81
C GLN A 122 -4.81 17.74 23.64
N GLU A 123 -4.88 19.06 23.77
CA GLU A 123 -6.06 19.72 24.31
C GLU A 123 -7.28 19.44 23.43
N GLY A 124 -8.42 19.14 24.06
CA GLY A 124 -9.65 18.78 23.35
C GLY A 124 -9.67 17.37 22.79
N TYR A 125 -8.77 16.47 23.20
CA TYR A 125 -8.85 15.06 22.80
C TYR A 125 -10.15 14.40 23.32
N ASP A 126 -10.85 13.70 22.44
CA ASP A 126 -12.08 12.97 22.75
C ASP A 126 -11.98 11.51 22.25
N ASP A 127 -11.82 10.56 23.17
CA ASP A 127 -11.78 9.13 22.90
C ASP A 127 -13.01 8.63 22.12
N LYS A 128 -14.17 9.26 22.29
CA LYS A 128 -15.40 8.86 21.59
C LYS A 128 -15.38 9.27 20.12
N ALA A 129 -14.55 10.25 19.74
CA ALA A 129 -14.39 10.69 18.37
C ALA A 129 -13.47 9.77 17.53
N THR A 130 -12.73 8.86 18.19
CA THR A 130 -11.78 7.92 17.57
C THR A 130 -12.43 6.96 16.56
N ILE A 131 -13.66 6.52 16.83
CA ILE A 131 -14.39 5.54 15.98
C ILE A 131 -14.73 6.12 14.59
N ALA A 132 -14.83 7.45 14.45
CA ALA A 132 -15.16 8.09 13.18
C ALA A 132 -13.96 8.25 12.22
N ALA A 133 -12.74 7.95 12.67
CA ALA A 133 -11.51 8.12 11.89
C ALA A 133 -11.13 6.90 11.04
N SER A 134 -11.67 5.71 11.33
CA SER A 134 -11.42 4.49 10.56
C SER A 134 -12.57 4.21 9.59
N VAL A 135 -12.44 4.66 8.34
CA VAL A 135 -13.41 4.31 7.30
C VAL A 135 -12.99 2.97 6.70
N GLN A 136 -13.69 1.91 7.07
CA GLN A 136 -13.59 0.63 6.36
C GLN A 136 -14.39 0.71 5.06
N TYR A 137 -13.82 0.23 3.97
CA TYR A 137 -14.53 0.09 2.72
C TYR A 137 -14.83 -1.38 2.47
N PRO A 138 -16.06 -1.72 2.06
CA PRO A 138 -16.40 -3.09 1.75
C PRO A 138 -15.51 -3.59 0.59
N GLN A 139 -15.12 -4.85 0.69
CA GLN A 139 -14.44 -5.55 -0.39
C GLN A 139 -15.37 -5.61 -1.61
N THR A 140 -14.80 -5.35 -2.78
CA THR A 140 -15.51 -5.53 -4.05
C THR A 140 -15.41 -6.98 -4.48
N ASN A 141 -16.36 -7.42 -5.30
CA ASN A 141 -16.28 -8.76 -5.89
C ASN A 141 -15.15 -8.77 -6.93
N PRO A 142 -14.27 -9.78 -6.92
CA PRO A 142 -13.18 -9.87 -7.86
C PRO A 142 -13.70 -10.06 -9.30
N VAL A 143 -13.09 -9.36 -10.25
CA VAL A 143 -13.39 -9.47 -11.68
C VAL A 143 -12.19 -10.04 -12.43
N ASN A 144 -12.38 -10.50 -13.67
CA ASN A 144 -11.26 -10.97 -14.49
C ASN A 144 -10.29 -9.84 -14.81
N LEU A 145 -8.99 -10.15 -14.82
CA LEU A 145 -7.97 -9.23 -15.33
C LEU A 145 -8.28 -8.79 -16.78
N PRO A 146 -7.92 -7.56 -17.19
CA PRO A 146 -7.93 -7.16 -18.59
C PRO A 146 -7.07 -8.09 -19.45
N ASP A 147 -7.37 -8.24 -20.74
CA ASP A 147 -6.68 -9.21 -21.62
C ASP A 147 -5.15 -9.01 -21.68
N ALA A 148 -4.67 -7.77 -21.57
CA ALA A 148 -3.25 -7.47 -21.50
C ALA A 148 -2.59 -8.14 -20.27
N LEU A 149 -3.29 -8.17 -19.14
CA LEU A 149 -2.80 -8.68 -17.87
C LEU A 149 -3.11 -10.17 -17.64
N LYS A 150 -3.91 -10.79 -18.52
CA LYS A 150 -4.13 -12.23 -18.46
C LYS A 150 -2.83 -12.95 -18.85
N GLY A 151 -2.48 -13.95 -18.04
CA GLY A 151 -1.47 -14.92 -18.42
C GLY A 151 -1.83 -15.62 -19.73
N ASP A 152 -0.82 -16.01 -20.51
CA ASP A 152 -1.00 -16.94 -21.61
C ASP A 152 -1.45 -18.32 -21.06
N LYS A 153 -2.09 -19.16 -21.89
CA LYS A 153 -2.53 -20.51 -21.53
C LYS A 153 -1.40 -21.41 -21.01
N LYS A 154 -0.15 -21.07 -21.31
CA LYS A 154 1.05 -21.79 -20.89
C LYS A 154 1.71 -21.20 -19.65
N ASP A 155 1.25 -20.05 -19.19
CA ASP A 155 1.82 -19.40 -18.01
C ASP A 155 1.54 -20.27 -16.80
N LYS A 156 2.55 -20.37 -15.93
CA LYS A 156 2.48 -21.13 -14.70
C LYS A 156 2.58 -20.17 -13.54
N TRP A 157 2.18 -20.63 -12.37
CA TRP A 157 2.39 -19.91 -11.14
C TRP A 157 2.77 -20.88 -10.04
N ALA A 158 3.43 -20.36 -9.01
CA ALA A 158 3.74 -21.10 -7.81
C ALA A 158 3.54 -20.22 -6.58
N LEU A 159 3.09 -20.84 -5.49
CA LEU A 159 3.15 -20.25 -4.17
C LEU A 159 4.45 -20.69 -3.50
N VAL A 160 5.21 -19.72 -3.03
CA VAL A 160 6.53 -19.94 -2.44
C VAL A 160 6.67 -19.14 -1.15
N SER A 161 7.78 -19.30 -0.46
CA SER A 161 8.14 -18.45 0.67
C SER A 161 9.64 -18.18 0.67
N LEU A 162 9.99 -16.95 1.02
CA LEU A 162 11.37 -16.51 1.28
C LEU A 162 11.49 -16.15 2.76
N ASN A 163 12.68 -16.19 3.34
CA ASN A 163 12.86 -15.63 4.68
C ASN A 163 13.02 -14.10 4.59
N GLY A 164 12.70 -13.39 5.66
CA GLY A 164 12.90 -11.94 5.76
C GLY A 164 14.34 -11.53 5.43
N LYS A 165 15.34 -12.28 5.93
CA LYS A 165 16.76 -12.07 5.64
C LYS A 165 17.11 -12.21 4.16
N ASP A 166 16.44 -13.13 3.45
CA ASP A 166 16.71 -13.34 2.02
C ASP A 166 16.24 -12.09 1.25
N LEU A 167 15.12 -11.49 1.66
CA LEU A 167 14.62 -10.24 1.08
C LEU A 167 15.54 -9.05 1.36
N GLU A 168 16.31 -9.04 2.45
CA GLU A 168 17.29 -7.98 2.72
C GLU A 168 18.39 -7.91 1.64
N GLU A 169 18.65 -9.03 0.95
CA GLU A 169 19.58 -9.11 -0.19
C GLU A 169 18.96 -8.59 -1.51
N MET A 170 17.69 -8.16 -1.50
CA MET A 170 17.00 -7.62 -2.70
C MET A 170 17.76 -6.52 -3.45
N PRO A 171 18.54 -5.61 -2.82
CA PRO A 171 19.39 -4.67 -3.54
C PRO A 171 20.36 -5.33 -4.53
N GLU A 172 20.78 -6.57 -4.27
CA GLU A 172 21.72 -7.33 -5.10
C GLU A 172 21.04 -8.12 -6.23
N TRP A 173 19.72 -8.29 -6.17
CA TRP A 173 18.97 -9.06 -7.17
C TRP A 173 18.81 -8.28 -8.48
N ASP A 174 18.88 -8.99 -9.61
CA ASP A 174 18.51 -8.46 -10.91
C ASP A 174 16.97 -8.42 -11.04
N ILE A 175 16.41 -7.22 -10.91
CA ILE A 175 14.95 -6.98 -10.95
C ILE A 175 14.65 -5.85 -11.93
N GLY A 176 13.86 -6.12 -12.97
CA GLY A 176 13.42 -5.12 -13.95
C GLY A 176 12.52 -4.05 -13.33
N PHE A 177 11.36 -4.44 -12.81
CA PHE A 177 10.42 -3.58 -12.10
C PHE A 177 10.34 -3.91 -10.62
N ARG A 178 10.56 -2.90 -9.76
CA ARG A 178 10.67 -3.10 -8.32
C ARG A 178 9.84 -2.10 -7.55
N GLU A 179 9.12 -2.57 -6.53
CA GLU A 179 8.61 -1.73 -5.45
C GLU A 179 8.76 -2.49 -4.14
N ALA A 180 9.44 -1.90 -3.17
CA ALA A 180 9.67 -2.51 -1.87
C ALA A 180 9.64 -1.47 -0.75
N PHE A 181 9.61 -1.96 0.48
CA PHE A 181 9.66 -1.14 1.68
C PHE A 181 10.46 -1.87 2.77
N PRO A 182 11.05 -1.15 3.72
CA PRO A 182 11.78 -1.76 4.83
C PRO A 182 10.90 -2.67 5.67
N LEU A 183 11.35 -3.91 5.89
CA LEU A 183 10.60 -4.92 6.65
C LEU A 183 10.29 -4.50 8.10
N LYS A 184 11.07 -3.57 8.66
CA LYS A 184 10.83 -2.95 9.97
C LYS A 184 9.49 -2.21 10.05
N ILE A 185 8.92 -1.74 8.93
CA ILE A 185 7.60 -1.08 8.91
C ILE A 185 6.49 -2.04 9.37
N ALA A 186 6.64 -3.33 9.09
CA ALA A 186 5.69 -4.38 9.47
C ALA A 186 6.19 -5.26 10.63
N ASN A 187 7.24 -4.83 11.35
CA ASN A 187 7.82 -5.55 12.50
C ASN A 187 8.21 -7.00 12.18
N ILE A 188 8.80 -7.22 11.01
CA ILE A 188 9.21 -8.56 10.55
C ILE A 188 10.61 -8.90 11.08
N SER A 189 10.76 -10.12 11.59
CA SER A 189 12.08 -10.64 12.01
C SER A 189 12.80 -11.31 10.81
N PRO A 190 14.15 -11.38 10.81
CA PRO A 190 14.90 -11.93 9.68
C PRO A 190 14.54 -13.38 9.31
N ASP A 191 14.20 -14.22 10.29
CA ASP A 191 13.82 -15.63 10.05
C ASP A 191 12.31 -15.82 9.79
N THR A 192 11.52 -14.75 9.78
CA THR A 192 10.10 -14.83 9.44
C THR A 192 9.95 -15.22 7.97
N LYS A 193 9.13 -16.25 7.69
CA LYS A 193 8.78 -16.63 6.32
C LYS A 193 7.79 -15.62 5.74
N ILE A 194 8.16 -15.05 4.60
CA ILE A 194 7.33 -14.16 3.79
C ILE A 194 6.80 -14.96 2.60
N PRO A 195 5.48 -15.19 2.51
CA PRO A 195 4.94 -15.95 1.40
C PRO A 195 4.82 -15.07 0.15
N GLY A 196 4.80 -15.71 -1.02
CA GLY A 196 4.65 -14.99 -2.27
C GLY A 196 4.05 -15.83 -3.37
N LEU A 197 3.58 -15.14 -4.41
CA LEU A 197 3.13 -15.74 -5.67
C LEU A 197 4.12 -15.36 -6.76
N ILE A 198 4.65 -16.36 -7.47
CA ILE A 198 5.49 -16.15 -8.65
C ILE A 198 4.71 -16.56 -9.89
N ILE A 199 4.69 -15.69 -10.90
CA ILE A 199 4.16 -15.98 -12.23
C ILE A 199 5.33 -16.26 -13.18
N PHE A 200 5.25 -17.36 -13.92
CA PHE A 200 6.20 -17.73 -14.96
C PHE A 200 5.55 -17.55 -16.32
N SER A 201 6.10 -16.66 -17.15
CA SER A 201 5.54 -16.33 -18.45
C SER A 201 6.61 -16.12 -19.51
N SER A 202 6.38 -16.64 -20.71
CA SER A 202 7.21 -16.28 -21.87
C SER A 202 7.09 -14.79 -22.27
N ARG A 203 6.08 -14.09 -21.74
CA ARG A 203 5.86 -12.63 -21.90
C ARG A 203 6.10 -11.89 -20.58
N ALA A 204 7.00 -12.38 -19.75
CA ALA A 204 7.25 -11.85 -18.41
C ALA A 204 7.55 -10.34 -18.39
N LEU A 205 8.41 -9.83 -19.29
CA LEU A 205 8.72 -8.39 -19.37
C LEU A 205 7.50 -7.51 -19.73
N PRO A 206 6.73 -7.79 -20.81
CA PRO A 206 5.48 -7.09 -21.07
C PRO A 206 4.47 -7.15 -19.93
N LEU A 207 4.31 -8.33 -19.30
CA LEU A 207 3.40 -8.52 -18.17
C LEU A 207 3.84 -7.65 -16.97
N ALA A 208 5.12 -7.65 -16.64
CA ALA A 208 5.72 -6.83 -15.61
C ALA A 208 5.51 -5.32 -15.86
N GLY A 209 5.73 -4.86 -17.09
CA GLY A 209 5.50 -3.46 -17.48
C GLY A 209 4.04 -3.04 -17.33
N TRP A 210 3.09 -3.88 -17.75
CA TRP A 210 1.66 -3.60 -17.58
C TRP A 210 1.22 -3.63 -16.11
N MET A 211 1.69 -4.61 -15.32
CA MET A 211 1.38 -4.68 -13.89
C MET A 211 1.97 -3.51 -13.11
N SER A 212 3.13 -2.98 -13.53
CA SER A 212 3.73 -1.77 -12.95
C SER A 212 2.90 -0.51 -13.17
N GLY A 213 1.99 -0.52 -14.15
CA GLY A 213 1.02 0.56 -14.36
C GLY A 213 -0.17 0.52 -13.39
N LEU A 214 -0.31 -0.56 -12.61
CA LEU A 214 -1.31 -0.69 -11.58
C LEU A 214 -0.74 -0.23 -10.23
N GLU A 215 -1.54 0.48 -9.45
CA GLU A 215 -1.24 0.66 -8.03
C GLU A 215 -1.56 -0.67 -7.32
N LEU A 216 -0.57 -1.57 -7.22
CA LEU A 216 -0.76 -2.83 -6.51
C LEU A 216 -1.16 -2.56 -5.04
N GLY A 217 -1.75 -3.55 -4.38
CA GLY A 217 -2.20 -3.42 -3.00
C GLY A 217 -1.79 -4.64 -2.19
N TYR A 218 -2.48 -5.75 -2.43
CA TYR A 218 -2.19 -7.02 -1.78
C TYR A 218 -2.83 -8.20 -2.52
N LEU A 219 -2.34 -9.40 -2.24
CA LEU A 219 -2.91 -10.67 -2.66
C LEU A 219 -3.80 -11.24 -1.57
N ARG A 220 -4.94 -11.83 -1.96
CA ARG A 220 -5.89 -12.46 -1.05
C ARG A 220 -6.46 -13.75 -1.63
N LEU A 221 -6.62 -14.78 -0.82
CA LEU A 221 -7.43 -15.95 -1.15
C LEU A 221 -8.94 -15.60 -1.11
N ASP A 222 -9.61 -15.76 -2.24
CA ASP A 222 -11.06 -15.81 -2.31
C ASP A 222 -11.56 -17.24 -2.27
N ARG A 223 -12.42 -17.54 -1.29
CA ARG A 223 -12.99 -18.88 -1.05
C ARG A 223 -14.40 -19.02 -1.61
N GLY A 224 -14.75 -18.20 -2.60
CA GLY A 224 -16.04 -18.28 -3.28
C GLY A 224 -16.25 -19.64 -3.96
N LYS A 225 -17.36 -19.75 -4.69
CA LYS A 225 -17.71 -20.98 -5.43
C LYS A 225 -16.57 -21.50 -6.33
N PHE A 226 -15.76 -20.59 -6.85
CA PHE A 226 -14.55 -20.88 -7.61
C PHE A 226 -13.37 -20.23 -6.87
N PRO A 227 -12.65 -20.98 -6.02
CA PRO A 227 -11.57 -20.41 -5.24
C PRO A 227 -10.45 -19.84 -6.13
N SER A 228 -9.91 -18.69 -5.73
CA SER A 228 -8.89 -17.99 -6.50
C SER A 228 -7.98 -17.17 -5.59
N ILE A 229 -6.78 -16.84 -6.07
CA ILE A 229 -6.00 -15.75 -5.47
C ILE A 229 -6.32 -14.49 -6.27
N CYS A 230 -6.76 -13.48 -5.55
CA CYS A 230 -7.09 -12.17 -6.09
C CYS A 230 -5.97 -11.19 -5.81
N LEU A 231 -5.77 -10.25 -6.75
CA LEU A 231 -4.93 -9.08 -6.60
C LEU A 231 -5.81 -7.86 -6.39
N GLU A 232 -5.59 -7.17 -5.30
CA GLU A 232 -6.24 -5.89 -5.01
C GLU A 232 -5.37 -4.75 -5.53
N THR A 233 -5.97 -3.78 -6.22
CA THR A 233 -5.27 -2.59 -6.73
C THR A 233 -6.02 -1.30 -6.40
N GLY A 234 -5.29 -0.18 -6.46
CA GLY A 234 -5.77 1.14 -6.13
C GLY A 234 -6.39 1.16 -4.74
N VAL A 235 -7.59 1.73 -4.63
CA VAL A 235 -8.38 1.71 -3.39
C VAL A 235 -9.53 0.72 -3.41
N SER A 236 -10.01 0.23 -4.56
CA SER A 236 -11.28 -0.53 -4.65
C SER A 236 -11.30 -1.69 -5.64
N ASP A 237 -10.28 -1.88 -6.44
CA ASP A 237 -10.34 -2.85 -7.54
C ASP A 237 -9.81 -4.19 -7.07
N SER A 238 -10.52 -5.26 -7.45
CA SER A 238 -10.21 -6.62 -7.09
C SER A 238 -10.19 -7.49 -8.35
N TRP A 239 -9.09 -8.20 -8.58
CA TRP A 239 -8.84 -8.94 -9.81
C TRP A 239 -8.55 -10.40 -9.52
N ILE A 240 -9.18 -11.32 -10.24
CA ILE A 240 -8.80 -12.74 -10.22
C ILE A 240 -7.42 -12.87 -10.89
N LEU A 241 -6.39 -13.18 -10.11
CA LEU A 241 -5.02 -13.35 -10.62
C LEU A 241 -4.77 -14.80 -11.04
N VAL A 242 -5.09 -15.76 -10.17
CA VAL A 242 -5.00 -17.20 -10.47
C VAL A 242 -6.20 -17.96 -9.93
N ASN A 243 -6.69 -18.93 -10.72
CA ASN A 243 -7.76 -19.83 -10.30
C ASN A 243 -7.17 -21.07 -9.62
N LEU A 244 -7.80 -21.51 -8.53
CA LEU A 244 -7.40 -22.71 -7.80
C LEU A 244 -8.29 -23.87 -8.28
N THR A 245 -7.73 -24.74 -9.11
CA THR A 245 -8.49 -25.74 -9.87
C THR A 245 -8.70 -27.05 -9.14
N ASP A 246 -7.97 -27.28 -8.05
CA ASP A 246 -8.01 -28.53 -7.30
C ASP A 246 -7.78 -28.31 -5.79
N LYS A 247 -7.91 -29.39 -5.02
CA LYS A 247 -7.79 -29.34 -3.55
C LYS A 247 -6.35 -29.06 -3.08
N ASN A 248 -5.34 -29.42 -3.87
CA ASN A 248 -3.94 -29.23 -3.49
C ASN A 248 -3.58 -27.75 -3.61
N THR A 249 -3.88 -27.14 -4.77
CA THR A 249 -3.69 -25.70 -5.00
C THR A 249 -4.50 -24.85 -4.03
N LEU A 250 -5.71 -25.28 -3.66
CA LEU A 250 -6.46 -24.64 -2.58
C LEU A 250 -5.72 -24.72 -1.25
N SER A 251 -5.26 -25.92 -0.83
CA SER A 251 -4.53 -26.09 0.43
C SER A 251 -3.23 -25.27 0.49
N GLU A 252 -2.50 -25.17 -0.63
CA GLU A 252 -1.33 -24.29 -0.74
C GLU A 252 -1.69 -22.81 -0.56
N ALA A 253 -2.79 -22.35 -1.16
CA ALA A 253 -3.27 -20.99 -0.98
C ALA A 253 -3.74 -20.70 0.47
N GLU A 254 -4.29 -21.70 1.17
CA GLU A 254 -4.55 -21.58 2.61
C GLU A 254 -3.25 -21.46 3.42
N GLY A 255 -2.22 -22.22 3.04
CA GLY A 255 -0.87 -22.11 3.60
C GLY A 255 -0.26 -20.72 3.38
N PHE A 256 -0.44 -20.16 2.17
CA PHE A 256 -0.05 -18.78 1.84
C PHE A 256 -0.72 -17.78 2.77
N GLU A 257 -2.05 -17.84 2.94
CA GLU A 257 -2.79 -16.94 3.84
C GLU A 257 -2.35 -17.07 5.30
N ASN A 258 -2.13 -18.30 5.78
CA ASN A 258 -1.67 -18.54 7.15
C ASN A 258 -0.26 -17.97 7.38
N THR A 259 0.65 -18.16 6.42
CA THR A 259 2.01 -17.61 6.48
C THR A 259 1.97 -16.09 6.39
N LYS A 260 1.11 -15.51 5.56
CA LYS A 260 0.94 -14.06 5.40
C LYS A 260 0.50 -13.42 6.71
N LYS A 261 -0.42 -14.05 7.45
CA LYS A 261 -0.81 -13.61 8.80
C LYS A 261 0.33 -13.65 9.80
N GLN A 262 1.17 -14.69 9.77
CA GLN A 262 2.36 -14.79 10.63
C GLN A 262 3.44 -13.76 10.26
N ALA A 263 3.44 -13.32 9.00
CA ALA A 263 4.26 -12.24 8.48
C ALA A 263 3.58 -10.86 8.58
N ASN A 264 2.64 -10.66 9.51
CA ASN A 264 1.93 -9.38 9.72
C ASN A 264 1.35 -8.75 8.44
N GLY A 265 0.89 -9.59 7.49
CA GLY A 265 0.34 -9.14 6.22
C GLY A 265 1.37 -8.94 5.10
N VAL A 266 2.67 -9.03 5.38
CA VAL A 266 3.74 -8.91 4.37
C VAL A 266 3.76 -10.16 3.50
N HIS A 267 3.82 -9.94 2.20
CA HIS A 267 3.94 -10.97 1.17
C HIS A 267 4.52 -10.35 -0.10
N PHE A 268 4.72 -11.15 -1.15
CA PHE A 268 5.21 -10.61 -2.42
C PHE A 268 4.49 -11.18 -3.66
N LEU A 269 4.59 -10.43 -4.74
CA LEU A 269 4.28 -10.86 -6.09
C LEU A 269 5.54 -10.73 -6.94
N ALA A 270 5.88 -11.77 -7.70
CA ALA A 270 7.01 -11.73 -8.61
C ALA A 270 6.66 -12.31 -9.97
N ILE A 271 7.41 -11.88 -10.99
CA ILE A 271 7.27 -12.36 -12.37
C ILE A 271 8.66 -12.77 -12.88
N GLN A 272 8.73 -13.97 -13.43
CA GLN A 272 9.93 -14.51 -14.07
C GLN A 272 9.59 -15.07 -15.46
N SER A 273 10.60 -15.15 -16.31
CA SER A 273 10.46 -15.78 -17.65
C SER A 273 10.24 -17.29 -17.57
N SER A 274 10.85 -17.94 -16.57
CA SER A 274 10.80 -19.39 -16.31
C SER A 274 11.23 -19.71 -14.87
N PRO A 275 10.92 -20.91 -14.34
CA PRO A 275 11.37 -21.35 -13.02
C PRO A 275 12.89 -21.41 -12.85
N GLU A 276 13.64 -21.55 -13.95
CA GLU A 276 15.11 -21.63 -13.93
C GLU A 276 15.78 -20.23 -14.00
N SER A 277 14.99 -19.17 -14.20
CA SER A 277 15.49 -17.79 -14.29
C SER A 277 16.15 -17.35 -12.98
N GLN A 278 17.33 -16.75 -13.10
CA GLN A 278 18.05 -16.15 -11.96
C GLN A 278 17.71 -14.66 -11.77
N SER A 279 16.92 -14.08 -12.66
CA SER A 279 16.44 -12.70 -12.58
C SER A 279 14.92 -12.64 -12.47
N PHE A 280 14.41 -11.53 -11.96
CA PHE A 280 13.00 -11.18 -11.93
C PHE A 280 12.70 -10.09 -12.95
N GLU A 281 11.70 -10.29 -13.78
CA GLU A 281 11.17 -9.18 -14.59
C GLU A 281 10.44 -8.17 -13.70
N ALA A 282 9.80 -8.65 -12.63
CA ALA A 282 9.31 -7.79 -11.57
C ALA A 282 9.28 -8.47 -10.20
N PHE A 283 9.41 -7.64 -9.16
CA PHE A 283 9.23 -8.05 -7.77
C PHE A 283 8.59 -6.90 -6.98
N TRP A 284 7.43 -7.15 -6.40
CA TRP A 284 6.73 -6.21 -5.51
C TRP A 284 6.58 -6.83 -4.13
N LEU A 285 7.10 -6.14 -3.13
CA LEU A 285 6.75 -6.41 -1.73
C LEU A 285 5.43 -5.69 -1.43
N LEU A 286 4.49 -6.42 -0.84
CA LEU A 286 3.12 -5.98 -0.60
C LEU A 286 2.78 -6.15 0.88
N LEU A 287 1.90 -5.30 1.39
CA LEU A 287 1.41 -5.35 2.77
C LEU A 287 -0.12 -5.27 2.77
N GLU A 288 -0.77 -6.35 3.23
CA GLU A 288 -2.17 -6.31 3.61
C GLU A 288 -2.27 -5.80 5.05
N GLN A 289 -2.68 -4.54 5.21
CA GLN A 289 -2.91 -3.99 6.54
C GLN A 289 -4.16 -4.62 7.14
N SER A 290 -4.02 -5.19 8.34
CA SER A 290 -5.14 -5.67 9.12
C SER A 290 -6.18 -4.56 9.26
N SER A 291 -7.39 -4.81 8.78
CA SER A 291 -8.53 -4.06 9.31
C SER A 291 -8.56 -4.40 10.80
N ASN A 292 -8.31 -3.44 11.69
CA ASN A 292 -8.41 -3.67 13.13
C ASN A 292 -9.81 -4.22 13.41
N ASN A 293 -9.89 -5.54 13.55
CA ASN A 293 -11.04 -6.26 14.08
C ASN A 293 -10.94 -6.12 15.59
N ASN A 294 -11.34 -4.97 16.10
CA ASN A 294 -11.79 -4.83 17.49
C ASN A 294 -13.27 -4.45 17.45
#